data_AF-A0A438I5D9-F1
#
_entry.id   AF-A0A438I5D9-F1
#
_cell.length_a   1.000
_cell.length_b   1.000
_cell.length_c   1.000
_cell.angle_alpha   90.00
_cell.angle_beta   90.00
_cell.angle_gamma   90.00
#
_symmetry.space_group_name_H-M   'P 1'
#
loop_
_entity.id
_entity.type
_entity.pdbx_description
1 polymer ?
#
loop_
_entity_poly.entity_id
_entity_poly.type
_entity_poly.pdbx_seq_one_letter_code
_entity_poly.pdbx_strand_id
1 'polypeptide(L)'
;MYDIFYTKPMKAYDKSNVLLRFICLFSAISTFIGFMIIDKHEYSTTDVIITWLLLVGAIVLEIYSIILLCSSDWTMIWLNKQGKTRVTLICKAISSCRLPYLFPANKRWSDSMARYNLISHSLKNLPIKFSEVWKFFCIPRMLDECSSKNSDVPKYLKKLIFEQLQKKSRHAPGIKEAKELCADRGKRTLEEMKCFCTLRWSIEGEFDACILLWHVATDLCYYSDLNKKSSPTENSNREASKLVSDYMVYLLVKRPFMLPNGIGQIRFQHSCDEATKIFQSVKDRIQACKRLVLQVNLEIPPLKVKGDRSKSVLSEACRLAKSLQSLETEEEWNCEKKWEMMSHVWVEMLCYAACHCPRNEHAKELTQGGELLTHVWLLMAHFGITEHVYQD
;
A
#
# COMPACT_ATOMS: atom_id res chain seq x y z
N MET A 1 -10.62 11.58 -7.30
CA MET A 1 -11.19 10.47 -6.50
C MET A 1 -11.01 10.72 -5.01
N TYR A 2 -9.80 11.05 -4.51
CA TYR A 2 -9.62 11.69 -3.18
C TYR A 2 -10.59 12.88 -2.97
N ASP A 3 -10.67 13.74 -3.98
CA ASP A 3 -11.59 14.87 -4.00
C ASP A 3 -13.10 14.51 -3.98
N ILE A 4 -13.47 13.28 -4.36
CA ILE A 4 -14.89 12.82 -4.30
C ILE A 4 -15.29 12.56 -2.86
N PHE A 5 -14.39 11.90 -2.12
CA PHE A 5 -14.69 11.39 -0.80
C PHE A 5 -14.43 12.43 0.32
N TYR A 6 -13.52 13.40 0.11
CA TYR A 6 -13.04 14.23 1.24
C TYR A 6 -12.96 15.73 1.02
N THR A 7 -12.81 16.23 -0.21
CA THR A 7 -13.04 17.66 -0.45
C THR A 7 -14.53 17.85 -0.63
N LYS A 8 -15.19 18.73 0.13
CA LYS A 8 -16.58 19.15 -0.14
C LYS A 8 -16.73 19.51 -1.63
N PRO A 9 -17.19 18.61 -2.52
CA PRO A 9 -16.98 18.79 -3.96
C PRO A 9 -17.96 19.84 -4.51
N MET A 10 -18.98 20.18 -3.72
CA MET A 10 -20.07 21.05 -4.13
C MET A 10 -19.82 22.55 -3.94
N LYS A 11 -18.84 22.97 -3.12
CA LYS A 11 -18.63 24.42 -2.86
C LYS A 11 -17.35 25.00 -3.45
N ALA A 12 -16.31 24.19 -3.67
CA ALA A 12 -15.07 24.67 -4.28
C ALA A 12 -15.15 24.79 -5.82
N TYR A 13 -16.03 24.02 -6.47
CA TYR A 13 -16.22 24.01 -7.92
C TYR A 13 -17.63 24.45 -8.34
N ASP A 14 -18.26 25.29 -7.52
CA ASP A 14 -19.43 26.02 -7.97
C ASP A 14 -19.00 27.03 -9.05
N LYS A 15 -19.82 27.20 -10.09
CA LYS A 15 -19.57 28.20 -11.15
C LYS A 15 -19.28 29.59 -10.55
N SER A 16 -19.85 29.85 -9.37
CA SER A 16 -19.63 31.04 -8.57
C SER A 16 -18.16 31.25 -8.13
N ASN A 17 -17.45 30.19 -7.69
CA ASN A 17 -16.06 30.32 -7.23
C ASN A 17 -15.09 30.59 -8.40
N VAL A 18 -15.33 29.94 -9.55
CA VAL A 18 -14.58 30.22 -10.79
C VAL A 18 -14.79 31.67 -11.22
N LEU A 19 -16.04 32.12 -11.25
CA LEU A 19 -16.39 33.50 -11.61
C LEU A 19 -15.74 34.51 -10.66
N LEU A 20 -15.76 34.24 -9.36
CA LEU A 20 -15.18 35.11 -8.33
C LEU A 20 -13.66 35.25 -8.50
N ARG A 21 -12.95 34.17 -8.84
CA ARG A 21 -11.50 34.23 -9.15
C ARG A 21 -11.20 35.11 -10.37
N PHE A 22 -12.01 35.03 -11.43
CA PHE A 22 -11.86 35.91 -12.58
C PHE A 22 -12.15 37.38 -12.24
N ILE A 23 -13.14 37.64 -11.38
CA ILE A 23 -13.43 38.99 -10.87
C ILE A 23 -12.26 39.53 -10.04
N CYS A 24 -11.70 38.72 -9.13
CA CYS A 24 -10.52 39.09 -8.35
C CYS A 24 -9.31 39.41 -9.23
N LEU A 25 -9.02 38.59 -10.24
CA LEU A 25 -7.96 38.87 -11.19
C LEU A 25 -8.20 40.18 -11.96
N PHE A 26 -9.43 40.40 -12.45
CA PHE A 26 -9.77 41.63 -13.17
C PHE A 26 -9.64 42.88 -12.28
N SER A 27 -10.06 42.77 -11.03
CA SER A 27 -9.90 43.82 -10.02
C SER A 27 -8.41 44.11 -9.77
N ALA A 28 -7.58 43.07 -9.58
CA ALA A 28 -6.14 43.24 -9.36
C ALA A 28 -5.44 43.90 -10.55
N ILE A 29 -5.80 43.50 -11.77
CA ILE A 29 -5.29 44.13 -13.01
C ILE A 29 -5.74 45.59 -13.11
N SER A 30 -6.99 45.88 -12.77
CA SER A 30 -7.54 47.23 -12.79
C SER A 30 -6.84 48.14 -11.76
N THR A 31 -6.57 47.64 -10.54
CA THR A 31 -5.78 48.36 -9.54
C THR A 31 -4.34 48.57 -10.00
N PHE A 32 -3.72 47.57 -10.65
CA PHE A 32 -2.38 47.68 -11.23
C PHE A 32 -2.32 48.78 -12.32
N ILE A 33 -3.30 48.81 -13.23
CA ILE A 33 -3.39 49.84 -14.27
C ILE A 33 -3.68 51.21 -13.66
N GLY A 34 -4.59 51.31 -12.70
CA GLY A 34 -4.87 52.56 -11.99
C GLY A 34 -3.63 53.11 -11.30
N PHE A 35 -2.87 52.25 -10.63
CA PHE A 35 -1.60 52.62 -10.00
C PHE A 35 -0.51 53.00 -11.01
N MET A 36 -0.53 52.51 -12.26
CA MET A 36 0.35 53.01 -13.33
C MET A 36 0.07 54.48 -13.66
N ILE A 37 -1.22 54.86 -13.72
CA ILE A 37 -1.67 56.16 -14.24
C ILE A 37 -1.60 57.28 -13.19
N ILE A 38 -1.78 56.95 -11.91
CA ILE A 38 -1.73 57.94 -10.82
C ILE A 38 -0.34 58.55 -10.72
N ASP A 39 -0.31 59.88 -10.57
CA ASP A 39 0.92 60.65 -10.30
C ASP A 39 1.43 60.35 -8.89
N LYS A 40 2.74 60.09 -8.78
CA LYS A 40 3.37 59.54 -7.58
C LYS A 40 4.22 60.54 -6.82
N HIS A 41 4.19 61.82 -7.22
CA HIS A 41 5.06 62.86 -6.67
C HIS A 41 4.92 63.11 -5.15
N GLU A 42 3.79 62.76 -4.54
CA GLU A 42 3.55 62.93 -3.10
C GLU A 42 3.87 61.69 -2.24
N TYR A 43 4.18 60.54 -2.86
CA TYR A 43 4.42 59.28 -2.14
C TYR A 43 5.91 58.99 -1.95
N SER A 44 6.25 58.31 -0.84
CA SER A 44 7.62 57.86 -0.63
C SER A 44 8.02 56.81 -1.67
N THR A 45 9.26 56.87 -2.16
CA THR A 45 9.78 55.91 -3.15
C THR A 45 9.66 54.47 -2.66
N THR A 46 9.81 54.25 -1.35
CA THR A 46 9.70 52.93 -0.73
C THR A 46 8.27 52.38 -0.79
N ASP A 47 7.26 53.21 -0.50
CA ASP A 47 5.85 52.78 -0.55
C ASP A 47 5.41 52.46 -1.99
N VAL A 48 5.93 53.21 -2.97
CA VAL A 48 5.71 52.94 -4.39
C VAL A 48 6.29 51.57 -4.79
N ILE A 49 7.51 51.26 -4.36
CA ILE A 49 8.15 49.96 -4.65
C ILE A 49 7.39 48.81 -3.99
N ILE A 50 7.01 48.95 -2.71
CA ILE A 50 6.24 47.93 -1.99
C ILE A 50 4.90 47.65 -2.70
N THR A 51 4.20 48.71 -3.10
CA THR A 51 2.91 48.59 -3.79
C THR A 51 3.05 47.86 -5.13
N TRP A 52 4.12 48.15 -5.90
CA TRP A 52 4.43 47.40 -7.12
C TRP A 52 4.65 45.92 -6.86
N LEU A 53 5.46 45.57 -5.86
CA LEU A 53 5.75 44.18 -5.51
C LEU A 53 4.48 43.43 -5.07
N LEU A 54 3.63 44.07 -4.27
CA LEU A 54 2.37 43.48 -3.81
C LEU A 54 1.39 43.26 -4.96
N LEU A 55 1.23 44.23 -5.86
CA LEU A 55 0.31 44.11 -7.00
C LEU A 55 0.78 43.04 -8.00
N VAL A 56 2.08 43.01 -8.32
CA VAL A 56 2.65 41.94 -9.15
C VAL A 56 2.48 40.58 -8.49
N GLY A 57 2.80 40.47 -7.19
CA GLY A 57 2.61 39.24 -6.42
C GLY A 57 1.15 38.76 -6.41
N ALA A 58 0.19 39.67 -6.19
CA ALA A 58 -1.24 39.36 -6.20
C ALA A 58 -1.70 38.86 -7.57
N ILE A 59 -1.29 39.51 -8.66
CA ILE A 59 -1.62 39.06 -10.03
C ILE A 59 -1.03 37.68 -10.29
N VAL A 60 0.23 37.44 -9.93
CA VAL A 60 0.90 36.14 -10.08
C VAL A 60 0.16 35.05 -9.29
N LEU A 61 -0.24 35.32 -8.05
CA LEU A 61 -0.97 34.37 -7.20
C LEU A 61 -2.37 34.04 -7.73
N GLU A 62 -3.10 35.03 -8.27
CA GLU A 62 -4.42 34.79 -8.87
C GLU A 62 -4.30 34.03 -10.19
N ILE A 63 -3.33 34.38 -11.05
CA ILE A 63 -3.03 33.61 -12.27
C ILE A 63 -2.67 32.17 -11.90
N TYR A 64 -1.83 31.96 -10.89
CA TYR A 64 -1.47 30.63 -10.39
C TYR A 64 -2.70 29.84 -9.90
N SER A 65 -3.57 30.48 -9.11
CA SER A 65 -4.78 29.86 -8.59
C SER A 65 -5.76 29.45 -9.71
N ILE A 66 -5.90 30.28 -10.76
CA ILE A 66 -6.72 29.97 -11.94
C ILE A 66 -6.10 28.81 -12.73
N ILE A 67 -4.78 28.78 -12.91
CA ILE A 67 -4.08 27.67 -13.58
C ILE A 67 -4.30 26.36 -12.80
N LEU A 68 -4.18 26.38 -11.48
CA LEU A 68 -4.44 25.22 -10.61
C LEU A 68 -5.90 24.73 -10.75
N LEU A 69 -6.86 25.65 -10.71
CA LEU A 69 -8.29 25.34 -10.83
C LEU A 69 -8.65 24.74 -12.20
N CYS A 70 -8.08 25.28 -13.26
CA CYS A 70 -8.27 24.83 -14.64
C CYS A 70 -7.58 23.48 -14.91
N SER A 71 -6.44 23.22 -14.27
CA SER A 71 -5.67 21.98 -14.45
C SER A 71 -6.19 20.79 -13.64
N SER A 72 -7.11 21.05 -12.70
CA SER A 72 -7.76 20.02 -11.89
C SER A 72 -8.54 19.00 -12.74
N ASP A 73 -8.62 17.77 -12.24
CA ASP A 73 -9.35 16.69 -12.93
C ASP A 73 -10.83 16.98 -13.11
N TRP A 74 -11.45 17.64 -12.12
CA TRP A 74 -12.87 17.95 -12.15
C TRP A 74 -13.19 18.94 -13.25
N THR A 75 -12.39 20.00 -13.38
CA THR A 75 -12.55 20.96 -14.47
C THR A 75 -12.31 20.28 -15.82
N MET A 76 -11.30 19.41 -15.93
CA MET A 76 -11.04 18.65 -17.17
C MET A 76 -12.17 17.68 -17.54
N ILE A 77 -12.73 16.94 -16.57
CA ILE A 77 -13.86 16.04 -16.79
C ILE A 77 -15.12 16.83 -17.15
N TRP A 78 -15.40 17.93 -16.44
CA TRP A 78 -16.52 18.81 -16.72
C TRP A 78 -16.43 19.45 -18.12
N LEU A 79 -15.25 19.95 -18.50
CA LEU A 79 -14.98 20.51 -19.82
C LEU A 79 -15.15 19.45 -20.90
N ASN A 80 -14.62 18.24 -20.69
CA ASN A 80 -14.76 17.14 -21.65
C ASN A 80 -16.22 16.71 -21.85
N LYS A 81 -17.04 16.74 -20.79
CA LYS A 81 -18.48 16.44 -20.87
C LYS A 81 -19.29 17.44 -21.72
N GLN A 82 -18.79 18.64 -21.96
CA GLN A 82 -19.52 19.64 -22.75
C GLN A 82 -19.48 19.41 -24.27
N GLY A 83 -18.58 18.55 -24.78
CA GLY A 83 -18.58 18.12 -26.19
C GLY A 83 -18.37 19.22 -27.25
N LYS A 84 -18.01 20.45 -26.86
CA LYS A 84 -17.85 21.60 -27.78
C LYS A 84 -16.40 21.73 -28.25
N THR A 85 -16.19 21.95 -29.55
CA THR A 85 -14.87 22.08 -30.19
C THR A 85 -13.98 23.17 -29.58
N ARG A 86 -14.59 24.29 -29.14
CA ARG A 86 -13.87 25.39 -28.46
C ARG A 86 -13.35 24.99 -27.08
N VAL A 87 -14.08 24.12 -26.38
CA VAL A 87 -13.67 23.60 -25.07
C VAL A 87 -12.49 22.66 -25.23
N THR A 88 -12.44 21.86 -26.30
CA THR A 88 -11.30 21.00 -26.62
C THR A 88 -10.02 21.80 -26.89
N LEU A 89 -10.13 22.96 -27.54
CA LEU A 89 -8.99 23.88 -27.75
C LEU A 89 -8.49 24.48 -26.44
N ILE A 90 -9.41 24.90 -25.56
CA ILE A 90 -9.09 25.41 -24.23
C ILE A 90 -8.43 24.32 -23.38
N CYS A 91 -8.97 23.10 -23.38
CA CYS A 91 -8.37 21.94 -22.71
C CYS A 91 -6.96 21.65 -23.24
N LYS A 92 -6.75 21.70 -24.56
CA LYS A 92 -5.42 21.53 -25.15
C LYS A 92 -4.46 22.63 -24.71
N ALA A 93 -4.88 23.89 -24.74
CA ALA A 93 -4.08 25.03 -24.29
C ALA A 93 -3.72 24.93 -22.79
N ILE A 94 -4.68 24.60 -21.92
CA ILE A 94 -4.45 24.39 -20.48
C ILE A 94 -3.51 23.20 -20.27
N SER A 95 -3.70 22.10 -21.00
CA SER A 95 -2.83 20.92 -20.90
C SER A 95 -1.40 21.18 -21.40
N SER A 96 -1.23 22.05 -22.41
CA SER A 96 0.09 22.49 -22.88
C SER A 96 0.73 23.51 -21.94
N CYS A 97 -0.09 24.28 -21.21
CA CYS A 97 0.36 25.18 -20.13
C CYS A 97 0.56 24.47 -18.80
N ARG A 98 0.35 23.14 -18.70
CA ARG A 98 0.84 22.36 -17.56
C ARG A 98 2.35 22.47 -17.58
N LEU A 99 2.88 23.40 -16.80
CA LEU A 99 4.30 23.48 -16.49
C LEU A 99 4.71 22.10 -15.95
N PRO A 100 5.49 21.30 -16.71
CA PRO A 100 5.85 19.94 -16.33
C PRO A 100 6.61 19.90 -14.99
N TYR A 101 7.19 21.04 -14.60
CA TYR A 101 7.94 21.24 -13.37
C TYR A 101 7.05 21.54 -12.15
N LEU A 102 5.88 22.17 -12.34
CA LEU A 102 4.96 22.56 -11.26
C LEU A 102 3.77 21.60 -11.11
N PHE A 103 3.30 21.05 -12.23
CA PHE A 103 2.24 20.06 -12.28
C PHE A 103 2.72 18.93 -13.19
N PRO A 104 3.68 18.13 -12.72
CA PRO A 104 4.12 17.05 -13.54
C PRO A 104 2.93 16.17 -13.89
N ALA A 105 2.85 15.74 -15.15
CA ALA A 105 2.04 14.59 -15.55
C ALA A 105 2.62 13.28 -14.94
N ASN A 106 3.15 13.37 -13.72
CA ASN A 106 3.73 12.28 -12.97
C ASN A 106 2.62 11.33 -12.62
N LYS A 107 2.95 10.04 -12.70
CA LYS A 107 2.16 8.99 -12.10
C LYS A 107 1.81 9.44 -10.68
N ARG A 108 0.52 9.58 -10.39
CA ARG A 108 0.01 9.96 -9.06
C ARG A 108 0.46 9.00 -7.97
N TRP A 109 0.85 7.82 -8.41
CA TRP A 109 1.50 6.81 -7.63
C TRP A 109 2.80 6.40 -8.28
N SER A 110 3.86 6.27 -7.46
CA SER A 110 5.20 5.87 -7.87
C SER A 110 5.24 4.50 -8.56
N ASP A 111 4.13 3.75 -8.51
CA ASP A 111 4.03 2.39 -9.00
C ASP A 111 4.97 1.44 -8.27
N SER A 112 5.25 1.77 -7.00
CA SER A 112 6.18 1.05 -6.14
C SER A 112 5.52 0.67 -4.82
N MET A 113 6.06 -0.38 -4.22
CA MET A 113 5.71 -0.86 -2.88
C MET A 113 6.98 -1.15 -2.09
N ALA A 114 6.91 -0.91 -0.79
CA ALA A 114 7.99 -1.23 0.13
C ALA A 114 7.96 -2.71 0.52
N ARG A 115 9.15 -3.26 0.81
CA ARG A 115 9.31 -4.66 1.21
C ARG A 115 10.03 -4.75 2.53
N TYR A 116 9.53 -5.61 3.41
CA TYR A 116 10.17 -5.92 4.69
C TYR A 116 10.07 -7.41 4.98
N ASN A 117 11.12 -7.99 5.56
CA ASN A 117 11.23 -9.44 5.67
C ASN A 117 11.81 -9.85 7.03
N LEU A 118 11.08 -10.75 7.71
CA LEU A 118 11.39 -11.16 9.08
C LEU A 118 12.72 -11.92 9.17
N ILE A 119 12.94 -12.91 8.30
CA ILE A 119 14.16 -13.72 8.31
C ILE A 119 15.38 -12.85 8.00
N SER A 120 15.25 -11.96 7.01
CA SER A 120 16.32 -11.04 6.63
C SER A 120 16.66 -10.06 7.74
N HIS A 121 15.65 -9.54 8.46
CA HIS A 121 15.85 -8.68 9.63
C HIS A 121 16.54 -9.43 10.77
N SER A 122 16.08 -10.64 11.07
CA SER A 122 16.63 -11.50 12.13
C SER A 122 18.10 -11.89 11.89
N LEU A 123 18.50 -12.07 10.62
CA LEU A 123 19.89 -12.31 10.22
C LEU A 123 20.77 -11.06 10.35
N LYS A 124 20.24 -9.87 10.05
CA LYS A 124 20.99 -8.61 10.21
C LYS A 124 21.23 -8.26 11.68
N ASN A 125 20.29 -8.61 12.56
CA ASN A 125 20.33 -8.30 13.98
C ASN A 125 21.04 -9.38 14.84
N LEU A 126 21.81 -10.26 14.23
CA LEU A 126 22.72 -11.15 14.96
C LEU A 126 23.66 -10.30 15.85
N PRO A 127 23.78 -10.59 17.15
CA PRO A 127 24.49 -9.71 18.08
C PRO A 127 25.95 -9.59 17.68
N ILE A 128 26.32 -8.41 17.18
CA ILE A 128 27.73 -8.03 17.02
C ILE A 128 28.29 -7.88 18.44
N LYS A 129 29.45 -8.50 18.73
CA LYS A 129 30.10 -8.49 20.06
C LYS A 129 30.36 -7.07 20.63
N PHE A 130 30.15 -6.01 19.86
CA PHE A 130 30.29 -4.59 20.27
C PHE A 130 28.95 -3.87 20.54
N SER A 131 27.83 -4.58 20.72
CA SER A 131 26.47 -3.97 20.74
C SER A 131 26.06 -3.18 22.00
N GLU A 132 26.84 -3.20 23.09
CA GLU A 132 26.41 -2.56 24.35
C GLU A 132 26.35 -1.03 24.23
N VAL A 133 27.31 -0.42 23.53
CA VAL A 133 27.36 1.04 23.32
C VAL A 133 26.19 1.50 22.45
N TRP A 134 25.74 0.68 21.49
CA TRP A 134 24.68 1.03 20.54
C TRP A 134 23.28 0.91 21.15
N LYS A 135 23.10 0.04 22.15
CA LYS A 135 21.86 -0.04 22.94
C LYS A 135 21.65 1.21 23.81
N PHE A 136 22.73 1.85 24.26
CA PHE A 136 22.69 3.04 25.10
C PHE A 136 22.15 4.29 24.37
N PHE A 137 22.42 4.42 23.08
CA PHE A 137 22.01 5.61 22.29
C PHE A 137 20.60 5.52 21.67
N CYS A 138 19.80 4.47 21.90
CA CYS A 138 18.48 4.28 21.27
C CYS A 138 18.48 4.37 19.72
N ILE A 139 19.64 4.23 19.08
CA ILE A 139 19.83 4.24 17.62
C ILE A 139 19.18 3.04 16.89
N PRO A 140 18.93 1.85 17.49
CA PRO A 140 18.32 0.74 16.76
C PRO A 140 16.98 1.09 16.10
N ARG A 141 16.19 1.99 16.69
CA ARG A 141 14.87 2.38 16.16
C ARG A 141 14.97 3.26 14.90
N MET A 142 16.01 4.08 14.78
CA MET A 142 16.20 5.03 13.67
C MET A 142 16.89 4.39 12.45
N LEU A 143 17.80 3.43 12.66
CA LEU A 143 18.41 2.69 11.53
C LEU A 143 17.46 1.67 10.90
N ASP A 144 16.50 1.14 11.66
CA ASP A 144 15.51 0.19 11.14
C ASP A 144 14.51 0.88 10.19
N GLU A 145 14.35 2.21 10.28
CA GLU A 145 13.55 3.03 9.35
C GLU A 145 14.10 3.01 7.90
N CYS A 146 15.39 2.74 7.71
CA CYS A 146 16.03 2.70 6.38
C CYS A 146 16.13 1.31 5.74
N SER A 147 15.64 0.23 6.37
CA SER A 147 15.80 -1.13 5.81
C SER A 147 14.67 -1.58 4.86
N SER A 148 13.62 -0.79 4.66
CA SER A 148 12.58 -1.12 3.68
C SER A 148 13.11 -0.90 2.26
N LYS A 149 13.08 -1.94 1.42
CA LYS A 149 13.44 -1.83 0.01
C LYS A 149 12.19 -1.46 -0.78
N ASN A 150 12.19 -0.31 -1.44
CA ASN A 150 11.16 0.03 -2.41
C ASN A 150 11.44 -0.71 -3.72
N SER A 151 10.40 -1.31 -4.31
CA SER A 151 10.46 -1.96 -5.61
C SER A 151 9.20 -1.65 -6.39
N ASP A 152 9.31 -1.53 -7.70
CA ASP A 152 8.17 -1.36 -8.59
C ASP A 152 7.20 -2.54 -8.45
N VAL A 153 5.89 -2.25 -8.49
CA VAL A 153 4.85 -3.28 -8.50
C VAL A 153 4.81 -3.88 -9.90
N PRO A 154 5.21 -5.15 -10.06
CA PRO A 154 5.37 -5.73 -11.38
C PRO A 154 4.01 -5.97 -12.04
N LYS A 155 4.00 -5.97 -13.38
CA LYS A 155 2.77 -6.12 -14.19
C LYS A 155 2.01 -7.42 -13.87
N TYR A 156 2.71 -8.52 -13.62
CA TYR A 156 2.07 -9.80 -13.28
C TYR A 156 1.31 -9.73 -11.95
N LEU A 157 1.82 -8.99 -10.95
CA LEU A 157 1.16 -8.84 -9.65
C LEU A 157 -0.11 -7.99 -9.78
N LYS A 158 -0.05 -6.90 -10.55
CA LYS A 158 -1.24 -6.09 -10.87
C LYS A 158 -2.31 -6.92 -11.58
N LYS A 159 -1.88 -7.73 -12.56
CA LYS A 159 -2.76 -8.62 -13.32
C LYS A 159 -3.43 -9.63 -12.38
N LEU A 160 -2.66 -10.28 -11.50
CA LEU A 160 -3.16 -11.23 -10.51
C LEU A 160 -4.23 -10.60 -9.60
N ILE A 161 -3.93 -9.44 -9.01
CA ILE A 161 -4.87 -8.71 -8.13
C ILE A 161 -6.15 -8.36 -8.90
N PHE A 162 -6.01 -7.82 -10.11
CA PHE A 162 -7.14 -7.41 -10.93
C PHE A 162 -8.03 -8.59 -11.32
N GLU A 163 -7.45 -9.68 -11.81
CA GLU A 163 -8.17 -10.87 -12.25
C GLU A 163 -8.92 -11.54 -11.10
N GLN A 164 -8.31 -11.64 -9.92
CA GLN A 164 -8.97 -12.18 -8.75
C GLN A 164 -10.13 -11.32 -8.27
N LEU A 165 -9.94 -10.00 -8.19
CA LEU A 165 -11.03 -9.08 -7.82
C LEU A 165 -12.17 -9.10 -8.84
N GLN A 166 -11.86 -9.16 -10.13
CA GLN A 166 -12.85 -9.27 -11.19
C GLN A 166 -13.60 -10.62 -11.13
N LYS A 167 -12.90 -11.74 -10.89
CA LYS A 167 -13.53 -13.05 -10.70
C LYS A 167 -14.50 -13.00 -9.51
N LYS A 168 -14.08 -12.38 -8.41
CA LYS A 168 -14.87 -12.26 -7.19
C LYS A 168 -16.09 -11.35 -7.35
N SER A 169 -15.97 -10.24 -8.07
CA SER A 169 -17.07 -9.32 -8.32
C SER A 169 -18.21 -9.98 -9.12
N ARG A 170 -17.90 -10.87 -10.07
CA ARG A 170 -18.90 -11.60 -10.86
C ARG A 170 -19.78 -12.53 -10.02
N HIS A 171 -19.27 -13.02 -8.89
CA HIS A 171 -19.98 -13.95 -8.01
C HIS A 171 -20.61 -13.26 -6.78
N ALA A 172 -20.47 -11.93 -6.66
CA ALA A 172 -20.96 -11.14 -5.52
C ALA A 172 -21.79 -9.93 -6.01
N PRO A 173 -23.01 -10.14 -6.54
CA PRO A 173 -23.82 -9.04 -7.10
C PRO A 173 -24.46 -8.14 -6.02
N GLY A 174 -24.38 -8.50 -4.73
CA GLY A 174 -25.06 -7.81 -3.64
C GLY A 174 -24.13 -7.33 -2.52
N ILE A 175 -24.66 -6.39 -1.72
CA ILE A 175 -23.95 -5.77 -0.58
C ILE A 175 -23.55 -6.82 0.46
N LYS A 176 -24.37 -7.86 0.67
CA LYS A 176 -24.09 -8.91 1.65
C LYS A 176 -22.88 -9.75 1.23
N GLU A 177 -22.84 -10.13 -0.03
CA GLU A 177 -21.75 -10.92 -0.63
C GLU A 177 -20.46 -10.11 -0.69
N ALA A 178 -20.55 -8.79 -0.92
CA ALA A 178 -19.42 -7.86 -0.84
C ALA A 178 -18.85 -7.77 0.59
N LYS A 179 -19.71 -7.70 1.62
CA LYS A 179 -19.29 -7.72 3.03
C LYS A 179 -18.59 -9.03 3.40
N GLU A 180 -19.17 -10.16 3.02
CA GLU A 180 -18.56 -11.48 3.23
C GLU A 180 -17.19 -11.56 2.56
N LEU A 181 -17.06 -11.03 1.33
CA LEU A 181 -15.80 -10.99 0.62
C LEU A 181 -14.75 -10.07 1.28
N CYS A 182 -15.15 -8.94 1.86
CA CYS A 182 -14.27 -8.08 2.65
C CYS A 182 -13.83 -8.76 3.97
N ALA A 183 -14.60 -9.71 4.51
CA ALA A 183 -14.29 -10.43 5.74
C ALA A 183 -13.39 -11.66 5.53
N ASP A 184 -13.35 -12.20 4.31
CA ASP A 184 -12.56 -13.38 3.95
C ASP A 184 -11.04 -13.08 3.88
N ARG A 185 -10.22 -13.91 4.54
CA ARG A 185 -8.75 -13.78 4.63
C ARG A 185 -7.98 -14.90 3.91
N GLY A 186 -8.65 -15.64 3.03
CA GLY A 186 -8.14 -16.87 2.44
C GLY A 186 -9.18 -18.00 2.41
N LYS A 187 -10.30 -17.85 3.14
CA LYS A 187 -11.32 -18.90 3.31
C LYS A 187 -11.83 -19.40 1.96
N ARG A 188 -12.25 -18.47 1.10
CA ARG A 188 -12.84 -18.80 -0.21
C ARG A 188 -11.85 -19.52 -1.11
N THR A 189 -10.63 -19.03 -1.19
CA THR A 189 -9.55 -19.70 -1.93
C THR A 189 -9.31 -21.13 -1.42
N LEU A 190 -9.24 -21.32 -0.10
CA LEU A 190 -9.04 -22.64 0.49
C LEU A 190 -10.24 -23.58 0.27
N GLU A 191 -11.47 -23.06 0.25
CA GLU A 191 -12.68 -23.84 -0.08
C GLU A 191 -12.69 -24.23 -1.56
N GLU A 192 -12.46 -23.27 -2.47
CA GLU A 192 -12.39 -23.50 -3.92
C GLU A 192 -11.33 -24.56 -4.29
N MET A 193 -10.20 -24.55 -3.59
CA MET A 193 -9.09 -25.46 -3.84
C MET A 193 -9.08 -26.70 -2.94
N LYS A 194 -10.14 -26.94 -2.15
CA LYS A 194 -10.31 -28.11 -1.27
C LYS A 194 -9.22 -28.29 -0.20
N CYS A 195 -8.58 -27.20 0.23
CA CYS A 195 -7.57 -27.18 1.30
C CYS A 195 -8.10 -26.63 2.63
N PHE A 196 -9.38 -26.25 2.70
CA PHE A 196 -9.96 -25.60 3.87
C PHE A 196 -9.81 -26.43 5.15
N CYS A 197 -10.16 -27.72 5.15
CA CYS A 197 -10.03 -28.57 6.34
C CYS A 197 -8.59 -28.64 6.88
N THR A 198 -7.59 -28.60 6.00
CA THR A 198 -6.17 -28.73 6.34
C THR A 198 -5.56 -27.42 6.82
N LEU A 199 -5.93 -26.30 6.18
CA LEU A 199 -5.26 -25.00 6.33
C LEU A 199 -6.10 -23.94 7.05
N ARG A 200 -7.37 -24.21 7.40
CA ARG A 200 -8.29 -23.28 8.07
C ARG A 200 -7.67 -22.58 9.29
N TRP A 201 -7.00 -23.34 10.14
CA TRP A 201 -6.39 -22.81 11.37
C TRP A 201 -5.34 -21.71 11.12
N SER A 202 -4.78 -21.65 9.90
CA SER A 202 -3.74 -20.67 9.54
C SER A 202 -4.28 -19.30 9.14
N ILE A 203 -5.56 -19.20 8.81
CA ILE A 203 -6.24 -17.95 8.41
C ILE A 203 -7.20 -17.45 9.50
N GLU A 204 -7.45 -18.26 10.52
CA GLU A 204 -8.24 -17.92 11.70
C GLU A 204 -7.37 -17.27 12.79
N GLY A 205 -8.00 -16.47 13.65
CA GLY A 205 -7.34 -15.76 14.76
C GLY A 205 -7.13 -14.27 14.50
N GLU A 206 -6.14 -13.69 15.17
CA GLU A 206 -5.78 -12.28 15.01
C GLU A 206 -5.00 -12.06 13.70
N PHE A 207 -5.39 -11.03 12.94
CA PHE A 207 -4.93 -10.84 11.56
C PHE A 207 -3.42 -10.59 11.44
N ASP A 208 -2.84 -9.87 12.40
CA ASP A 208 -1.40 -9.65 12.51
C ASP A 208 -0.61 -10.95 12.74
N ALA A 209 -1.16 -11.92 13.49
CA ALA A 209 -0.57 -13.25 13.59
C ALA A 209 -0.64 -13.99 12.26
N CYS A 210 -1.78 -13.94 11.55
CA CYS A 210 -1.93 -14.56 10.23
C CYS A 210 -0.90 -14.04 9.22
N ILE A 211 -0.67 -12.71 9.18
CA ILE A 211 0.33 -12.09 8.29
C ILE A 211 1.72 -12.69 8.57
N LEU A 212 2.16 -12.71 9.83
CA LEU A 212 3.49 -13.20 10.19
C LEU A 212 3.64 -14.71 9.97
N LEU A 213 2.58 -15.47 10.30
CA LEU A 213 2.50 -16.91 10.10
C LEU A 213 2.69 -17.28 8.63
N TRP A 214 1.86 -16.69 7.76
CA TRP A 214 1.93 -16.92 6.32
C TRP A 214 3.20 -16.35 5.71
N HIS A 215 3.74 -15.25 6.25
CA HIS A 215 4.99 -14.67 5.76
C HIS A 215 6.16 -15.63 5.91
N VAL A 216 6.36 -16.12 7.14
CA VAL A 216 7.44 -17.08 7.43
C VAL A 216 7.21 -18.37 6.64
N ALA A 217 5.98 -18.90 6.59
CA ALA A 217 5.68 -20.09 5.81
C ALA A 217 5.97 -19.92 4.30
N THR A 218 5.63 -18.74 3.75
CA THR A 218 5.93 -18.37 2.36
C THR A 218 7.43 -18.37 2.10
N ASP A 219 8.24 -17.82 3.01
CA ASP A 219 9.71 -17.85 2.87
C ASP A 219 10.26 -19.27 2.92
N LEU A 220 9.79 -20.10 3.86
CA LEU A 220 10.22 -21.49 3.98
C LEU A 220 9.90 -22.28 2.71
N CYS A 221 8.69 -22.15 2.17
CA CYS A 221 8.31 -22.75 0.89
C CYS A 221 9.15 -22.20 -0.28
N TYR A 222 9.32 -20.87 -0.36
CA TYR A 222 10.06 -20.19 -1.42
C TYR A 222 11.49 -20.71 -1.53
N TYR A 223 12.23 -20.75 -0.41
CA TYR A 223 13.61 -21.22 -0.39
C TYR A 223 13.75 -22.74 -0.53
N SER A 224 12.74 -23.51 -0.17
CA SER A 224 12.72 -24.96 -0.42
C SER A 224 12.54 -25.25 -1.91
N ASP A 225 11.67 -24.50 -2.59
CA ASP A 225 11.33 -24.74 -3.99
C ASP A 225 12.26 -24.04 -4.98
N LEU A 226 13.09 -23.08 -4.52
CA LEU A 226 14.11 -22.42 -5.37
C LEU A 226 15.08 -23.41 -6.03
N ASN A 227 15.31 -24.57 -5.43
CA ASN A 227 16.19 -25.61 -5.98
C ASN A 227 15.48 -26.58 -6.93
N LYS A 228 14.14 -26.51 -7.03
CA LYS A 228 13.36 -27.31 -7.98
C LYS A 228 13.43 -26.62 -9.34
N LYS A 229 13.89 -27.31 -10.38
CA LYS A 229 13.99 -26.78 -11.76
C LYS A 229 12.58 -26.42 -12.28
N SER A 230 12.15 -25.18 -12.11
CA SER A 230 10.93 -24.65 -12.74
C SER A 230 11.28 -23.71 -13.90
N SER A 231 10.46 -23.70 -14.95
CA SER A 231 10.68 -22.82 -16.09
C SER A 231 10.39 -21.34 -15.73
N PRO A 232 10.97 -20.36 -16.45
CA PRO A 232 10.87 -18.93 -16.09
C PRO A 232 9.44 -18.36 -16.08
N THR A 233 8.53 -18.94 -16.88
CA THR A 233 7.10 -18.56 -16.97
C THR A 233 6.26 -19.10 -15.80
N GLU A 234 6.69 -20.18 -15.15
CA GLU A 234 6.01 -20.86 -14.04
C GLU A 234 6.16 -20.12 -12.69
N ASN A 235 7.00 -19.08 -12.63
CA ASN A 235 7.39 -18.46 -11.36
C ASN A 235 6.54 -17.23 -10.96
N SER A 236 5.54 -16.82 -11.76
CA SER A 236 4.82 -15.56 -11.51
C SER A 236 4.03 -15.55 -10.19
N ASN A 237 3.33 -16.65 -9.86
CA ASN A 237 2.56 -16.79 -8.61
C ASN A 237 3.45 -16.87 -7.37
N ARG A 238 4.60 -17.55 -7.47
CA ARG A 238 5.58 -17.68 -6.39
C ARG A 238 6.25 -16.33 -6.09
N GLU A 239 6.68 -15.61 -7.13
CA GLU A 239 7.22 -14.25 -6.96
C GLU A 239 6.14 -13.28 -6.46
N ALA A 240 4.90 -13.37 -6.96
CA ALA A 240 3.78 -12.57 -6.46
C ALA A 240 3.51 -12.82 -4.97
N SER A 241 3.46 -14.09 -4.56
CA SER A 241 3.29 -14.49 -3.15
C SER A 241 4.39 -13.92 -2.27
N LYS A 242 5.65 -14.02 -2.71
CA LYS A 242 6.80 -13.46 -1.98
C LYS A 242 6.71 -11.94 -1.83
N LEU A 243 6.31 -11.26 -2.90
CA LEU A 243 6.19 -9.80 -2.94
C LEU A 243 5.06 -9.30 -2.03
N VAL A 244 3.86 -9.88 -2.13
CA VAL A 244 2.73 -9.51 -1.27
C VAL A 244 3.04 -9.84 0.19
N SER A 245 3.64 -11.00 0.45
CA SER A 245 4.10 -11.39 1.78
C SER A 245 5.07 -10.36 2.40
N ASP A 246 6.10 -9.92 1.67
CA ASP A 246 7.03 -8.89 2.15
C ASP A 246 6.36 -7.52 2.34
N TYR A 247 5.37 -7.21 1.50
CA TYR A 247 4.61 -5.97 1.59
C TYR A 247 3.68 -5.93 2.81
N MET A 248 2.98 -7.04 3.09
CA MET A 248 2.09 -7.15 4.25
C MET A 248 2.86 -7.02 5.57
N VAL A 249 4.08 -7.57 5.66
CA VAL A 249 4.95 -7.38 6.82
C VAL A 249 5.48 -5.94 6.90
N TYR A 250 5.77 -5.30 5.76
CA TYR A 250 6.09 -3.86 5.75
C TYR A 250 4.94 -3.04 6.35
N LEU A 251 3.70 -3.28 5.91
CA LEU A 251 2.53 -2.58 6.47
C LEU A 251 2.43 -2.81 7.99
N LEU A 252 2.58 -4.06 8.42
CA LEU A 252 2.49 -4.44 9.84
C LEU A 252 3.54 -3.75 10.73
N VAL A 253 4.77 -3.58 10.24
CA VAL A 253 5.87 -3.00 11.03
C VAL A 253 5.94 -1.49 10.90
N LYS A 254 5.80 -0.96 9.67
CA LYS A 254 6.07 0.46 9.34
C LYS A 254 4.81 1.31 9.16
N ARG A 255 3.66 0.70 8.83
CA ARG A 255 2.38 1.39 8.63
C ARG A 255 1.24 0.71 9.42
N PRO A 256 1.41 0.45 10.73
CA PRO A 256 0.47 -0.37 11.50
C PRO A 256 -0.96 0.19 11.53
N PHE A 257 -1.12 1.52 11.41
CA PHE A 257 -2.44 2.17 11.36
C PHE A 257 -3.25 1.86 10.09
N MET A 258 -2.61 1.35 9.02
CA MET A 258 -3.28 0.89 7.81
C MET A 258 -3.78 -0.56 7.91
N LEU A 259 -3.53 -1.23 9.03
CA LEU A 259 -4.01 -2.59 9.29
C LEU A 259 -5.00 -2.58 10.47
N PRO A 260 -5.84 -3.63 10.59
CA PRO A 260 -6.64 -3.86 11.79
C PRO A 260 -5.80 -3.79 13.06
N ASN A 261 -6.38 -3.21 14.12
CA ASN A 261 -5.76 -3.12 15.44
C ASN A 261 -5.33 -4.52 15.94
N GLY A 262 -4.12 -4.60 16.47
CA GLY A 262 -3.55 -5.85 17.00
C GLY A 262 -2.17 -5.62 17.63
N ILE A 263 -1.52 -6.70 18.02
CA ILE A 263 -0.19 -6.67 18.67
C ILE A 263 0.93 -7.02 17.68
N GLY A 264 0.75 -6.67 16.40
CA GLY A 264 1.59 -7.14 15.30
C GLY A 264 3.06 -6.81 15.47
N GLN A 265 3.38 -5.57 15.87
CA GLN A 265 4.77 -5.16 16.14
C GLN A 265 5.41 -5.96 17.28
N ILE A 266 4.65 -6.28 18.34
CA ILE A 266 5.12 -7.09 19.47
C ILE A 266 5.37 -8.54 19.01
N ARG A 267 4.44 -9.13 18.24
CA ARG A 267 4.59 -10.47 17.67
C ARG A 267 5.76 -10.56 16.71
N PHE A 268 5.95 -9.54 15.88
CA PHE A 268 7.09 -9.43 14.97
C PHE A 268 8.39 -9.44 15.77
N GLN A 269 8.51 -8.59 16.81
CA GLN A 269 9.70 -8.54 17.65
C GLN A 269 9.99 -9.88 18.34
N HIS A 270 8.98 -10.49 18.99
CA HIS A 270 9.14 -11.79 19.64
C HIS A 270 9.53 -12.90 18.66
N SER A 271 9.00 -12.86 17.43
CA SER A 271 9.35 -13.82 16.38
C SER A 271 10.78 -13.59 15.87
N CYS A 272 11.22 -12.34 15.72
CA CYS A 272 12.61 -12.02 15.39
C CYS A 272 13.57 -12.47 16.50
N ASP A 273 13.25 -12.22 17.76
CA ASP A 273 14.09 -12.61 18.90
C ASP A 273 14.24 -14.14 18.99
N GLU A 274 13.17 -14.89 18.73
CA GLU A 274 13.21 -16.35 18.62
C GLU A 274 14.06 -16.78 17.41
N ALA A 275 13.85 -16.17 16.23
CA ALA A 275 14.58 -16.49 15.01
C ALA A 275 16.09 -16.20 15.14
N THR A 276 16.50 -15.07 15.72
CA THR A 276 17.90 -14.71 15.91
C THR A 276 18.64 -15.70 16.82
N LYS A 277 17.94 -16.31 17.81
CA LYS A 277 18.52 -17.40 18.62
C LYS A 277 18.76 -18.66 17.78
N ILE A 278 17.86 -18.96 16.85
CA ILE A 278 17.96 -20.13 15.96
C ILE A 278 19.06 -19.94 14.90
N PHE A 279 19.20 -18.71 14.41
CA PHE A 279 20.14 -18.34 13.35
C PHE A 279 21.56 -18.09 13.82
N GLN A 280 21.89 -18.40 15.08
CA GLN A 280 23.27 -18.34 15.54
C GLN A 280 24.19 -19.07 14.57
N SER A 281 25.23 -18.38 14.08
CA SER A 281 26.21 -18.86 13.08
C SER A 281 25.70 -19.14 11.66
N VAL A 282 24.47 -18.72 11.32
CA VAL A 282 23.93 -18.77 9.95
C VAL A 282 24.21 -17.46 9.21
N LYS A 283 24.66 -17.54 7.95
CA LYS A 283 25.00 -16.35 7.13
C LYS A 283 24.00 -16.06 6.01
N ASP A 284 23.27 -17.06 5.55
CA ASP A 284 22.38 -16.94 4.40
C ASP A 284 20.94 -17.37 4.71
N ARG A 285 20.00 -16.86 3.90
CA ARG A 285 18.56 -17.10 4.08
C ARG A 285 18.15 -18.54 3.83
N ILE A 286 18.83 -19.25 2.93
CA ILE A 286 18.52 -20.64 2.58
C ILE A 286 18.85 -21.53 3.78
N GLN A 287 20.03 -21.36 4.36
CA GLN A 287 20.47 -22.07 5.57
C GLN A 287 19.58 -21.71 6.77
N ALA A 288 19.16 -20.44 6.89
CA ALA A 288 18.23 -20.01 7.94
C ALA A 288 16.88 -20.74 7.84
N CYS A 289 16.30 -20.81 6.64
CA CYS A 289 15.05 -21.52 6.39
C CYS A 289 15.20 -23.03 6.65
N LYS A 290 16.30 -23.65 6.20
CA LYS A 290 16.61 -25.06 6.48
C LYS A 290 16.68 -25.34 7.99
N ARG A 291 17.32 -24.46 8.76
CA ARG A 291 17.41 -24.58 10.23
C ARG A 291 16.04 -24.50 10.91
N LEU A 292 15.18 -23.56 10.51
CA LEU A 292 13.82 -23.44 11.04
C LEU A 292 13.00 -24.71 10.81
N VAL A 293 13.03 -25.25 9.59
CA VAL A 293 12.31 -26.47 9.25
C VAL A 293 12.81 -27.67 10.07
N LEU A 294 14.13 -27.79 10.25
CA LEU A 294 14.74 -28.89 11.02
C LEU A 294 14.44 -28.83 12.51
N GLN A 295 14.49 -27.65 13.14
CA GLN A 295 14.22 -27.54 14.58
C GLN A 295 12.78 -27.89 14.94
N VAL A 296 11.81 -27.47 14.12
CA VAL A 296 10.39 -27.78 14.37
C VAL A 296 10.05 -29.25 14.03
N ASN A 297 10.94 -30.01 13.39
CA ASN A 297 10.80 -31.47 13.27
C ASN A 297 11.22 -32.22 14.54
N LEU A 298 11.99 -31.58 15.43
CA LEU A 298 12.52 -32.18 16.66
C LEU A 298 11.64 -31.89 17.89
N GLU A 299 10.73 -30.91 17.81
CA GLU A 299 9.79 -30.60 18.88
C GLU A 299 8.49 -31.41 18.73
N ILE A 300 8.11 -32.10 19.81
CA ILE A 300 6.77 -32.65 20.08
C ILE A 300 5.74 -31.52 19.84
N PRO A 301 4.52 -31.81 19.32
CA PRO A 301 3.51 -30.80 19.02
C PRO A 301 3.36 -29.80 20.18
N PRO A 302 3.06 -28.52 19.91
CA PRO A 302 2.99 -27.49 20.94
C PRO A 302 1.76 -27.70 21.83
N LEU A 303 1.80 -28.72 22.68
CA LEU A 303 0.93 -28.91 23.80
C LEU A 303 1.41 -27.97 24.89
N LYS A 304 0.90 -26.74 24.88
CA LYS A 304 0.67 -25.97 26.13
C LYS A 304 1.89 -25.67 27.03
N VAL A 305 3.14 -25.78 26.57
CA VAL A 305 4.33 -25.36 27.36
C VAL A 305 4.95 -24.05 26.85
N LYS A 306 4.36 -23.41 25.83
CA LYS A 306 4.69 -21.99 25.54
C LYS A 306 3.93 -21.15 26.56
N GLY A 307 4.53 -21.01 27.76
CA GLY A 307 4.01 -20.10 28.78
C GLY A 307 3.72 -18.74 28.16
N ASP A 308 2.70 -18.06 28.66
CA ASP A 308 2.06 -16.81 28.15
C ASP A 308 3.01 -15.63 27.79
N ARG A 309 4.32 -15.80 28.00
CA ARG A 309 5.37 -14.80 27.78
C ARG A 309 5.78 -14.59 26.31
N SER A 310 5.77 -15.62 25.46
CA SER A 310 6.20 -15.47 24.05
C SER A 310 5.03 -15.55 23.07
N LYS A 311 4.79 -14.45 22.35
CA LYS A 311 3.77 -14.33 21.29
C LYS A 311 4.32 -14.64 19.88
N SER A 312 5.46 -15.34 19.79
CA SER A 312 6.10 -15.67 18.52
C SER A 312 5.33 -16.75 17.73
N VAL A 313 5.29 -16.59 16.41
CA VAL A 313 4.54 -17.44 15.47
C VAL A 313 5.42 -18.48 14.74
N LEU A 314 6.73 -18.56 15.03
CA LEU A 314 7.66 -19.37 14.21
C LEU A 314 7.30 -20.86 14.16
N SER A 315 6.99 -21.48 15.30
CA SER A 315 6.63 -22.91 15.35
C SER A 315 5.39 -23.22 14.51
N GLU A 316 4.33 -22.41 14.67
CA GLU A 316 3.13 -22.52 13.84
C GLU A 316 3.42 -22.24 12.37
N ALA A 317 4.32 -21.30 12.04
CA ALA A 317 4.67 -20.99 10.66
C ALA A 317 5.44 -22.13 9.98
N CYS A 318 6.34 -22.80 10.72
CA CYS A 318 7.01 -24.00 10.26
C CYS A 318 6.03 -25.15 10.05
N ARG A 319 5.04 -25.31 10.96
CA ARG A 319 3.95 -26.28 10.77
C ARG A 319 3.14 -25.97 9.51
N LEU A 320 2.78 -24.71 9.28
CA LEU A 320 2.09 -24.29 8.06
C LEU A 320 2.93 -24.60 6.81
N ALA A 321 4.22 -24.28 6.82
CA ALA A 321 5.12 -24.58 5.70
C ALA A 321 5.17 -26.07 5.38
N LYS A 322 5.20 -26.95 6.41
CA LYS A 322 5.14 -28.40 6.21
C LYS A 322 3.81 -28.82 5.60
N SER A 323 2.68 -28.33 6.13
CA SER A 323 1.34 -28.61 5.56
C SER A 323 1.20 -28.12 4.12
N LEU A 324 1.84 -27.01 3.75
CA LEU A 324 1.85 -26.52 2.37
C LEU A 324 2.71 -27.41 1.46
N GLN A 325 3.86 -27.87 1.94
CA GLN A 325 4.72 -28.77 1.17
C GLN A 325 4.12 -30.18 1.02
N SER A 326 3.36 -30.65 2.03
CA SER A 326 2.72 -31.97 1.96
C SER A 326 1.64 -32.04 0.87
N LEU A 327 1.04 -30.91 0.48
CA LEU A 327 0.11 -30.86 -0.65
C LEU A 327 0.76 -31.35 -1.96
N GLU A 328 2.05 -31.08 -2.18
CA GLU A 328 2.76 -31.58 -3.36
C GLU A 328 3.08 -33.08 -3.26
N THR A 329 3.43 -33.55 -2.07
CA THR A 329 3.93 -34.92 -1.89
C THR A 329 2.83 -35.95 -1.67
N GLU A 330 1.73 -35.56 -1.01
CA GLU A 330 0.66 -36.47 -0.56
C GLU A 330 -0.62 -36.32 -1.39
N GLU A 331 -0.91 -35.12 -1.91
CA GLU A 331 -2.17 -34.81 -2.61
C GLU A 331 -1.99 -34.67 -4.14
N GLU A 332 -0.84 -35.08 -4.67
CA GLU A 332 -0.45 -35.01 -6.09
C GLU A 332 -0.52 -33.60 -6.71
N TRP A 333 -0.36 -32.54 -5.92
CA TRP A 333 -0.28 -31.19 -6.49
C TRP A 333 1.07 -30.96 -7.17
N ASN A 334 1.03 -30.27 -8.30
CA ASN A 334 2.25 -29.67 -8.82
C ASN A 334 2.61 -28.38 -8.04
N CYS A 335 3.87 -27.97 -8.15
CA CYS A 335 4.39 -26.78 -7.48
C CYS A 335 3.61 -25.51 -7.88
N GLU A 336 3.20 -25.40 -9.14
CA GLU A 336 2.44 -24.25 -9.65
C GLU A 336 1.10 -24.08 -8.96
N LYS A 337 0.34 -25.16 -8.80
CA LYS A 337 -0.98 -25.16 -8.14
C LYS A 337 -0.88 -24.76 -6.68
N LYS A 338 0.18 -25.19 -5.98
CA LYS A 338 0.46 -24.75 -4.61
C LYS A 338 0.71 -23.24 -4.57
N TRP A 339 1.57 -22.73 -5.45
CA TRP A 339 1.88 -21.30 -5.49
C TRP A 339 0.71 -20.44 -5.98
N GLU A 340 -0.15 -20.95 -6.86
CA GLU A 340 -1.41 -20.33 -7.25
C GLU A 340 -2.34 -20.18 -6.03
N MET A 341 -2.51 -21.25 -5.24
CA MET A 341 -3.28 -21.20 -4.00
C MET A 341 -2.73 -20.16 -3.04
N MET A 342 -1.41 -20.17 -2.79
CA MET A 342 -0.77 -19.22 -1.89
C MET A 342 -0.91 -17.78 -2.38
N SER A 343 -0.77 -17.53 -3.69
CA SER A 343 -0.90 -16.20 -4.26
C SER A 343 -2.34 -15.69 -4.15
N HIS A 344 -3.33 -16.58 -4.27
CA HIS A 344 -4.74 -16.27 -4.07
C HIS A 344 -5.05 -15.93 -2.61
N VAL A 345 -4.57 -16.73 -1.64
CA VAL A 345 -4.73 -16.42 -0.21
C VAL A 345 -4.10 -15.06 0.14
N TRP A 346 -2.91 -14.76 -0.37
CA TRP A 346 -2.26 -13.46 -0.15
C TRP A 346 -3.07 -12.29 -0.70
N VAL A 347 -3.68 -12.43 -1.87
CA VAL A 347 -4.58 -11.40 -2.42
C VAL A 347 -5.83 -11.26 -1.57
N GLU A 348 -6.40 -12.33 -1.01
CA GLU A 348 -7.51 -12.21 -0.05
C GLU A 348 -7.11 -11.45 1.21
N MET A 349 -5.95 -11.76 1.79
CA MET A 349 -5.43 -11.03 2.95
C MET A 349 -5.17 -9.55 2.64
N LEU A 350 -4.68 -9.24 1.43
CA LEU A 350 -4.49 -7.87 0.96
C LEU A 350 -5.82 -7.13 0.83
N CYS A 351 -6.86 -7.80 0.30
CA CYS A 351 -8.22 -7.26 0.21
C CYS A 351 -8.83 -7.03 1.60
N TYR A 352 -8.65 -7.99 2.52
CA TYR A 352 -9.09 -7.87 3.90
C TYR A 352 -8.46 -6.65 4.58
N ALA A 353 -7.13 -6.49 4.46
CA ALA A 353 -6.42 -5.32 4.96
C ALA A 353 -6.94 -4.02 4.35
N ALA A 354 -7.21 -4.02 3.04
CA ALA A 354 -7.74 -2.85 2.35
C ALA A 354 -9.15 -2.48 2.82
N CYS A 355 -10.06 -3.43 3.06
CA CYS A 355 -11.40 -3.12 3.58
C CYS A 355 -11.37 -2.61 5.02
N HIS A 356 -10.44 -3.10 5.84
CA HIS A 356 -10.36 -2.79 7.27
C HIS A 356 -9.37 -1.66 7.61
N CYS A 357 -8.70 -1.10 6.61
CA CYS A 357 -7.89 0.10 6.76
C CYS A 357 -8.80 1.31 6.96
N PRO A 358 -8.58 2.14 7.99
CA PRO A 358 -9.37 3.34 8.21
C PRO A 358 -9.36 4.26 6.98
N ARG A 359 -10.54 4.79 6.59
CA ARG A 359 -10.66 5.60 5.36
C ARG A 359 -9.79 6.86 5.38
N ASN A 360 -9.55 7.43 6.57
CA ASN A 360 -8.67 8.58 6.77
C ASN A 360 -7.20 8.23 6.47
N GLU A 361 -6.75 7.00 6.74
CA GLU A 361 -5.41 6.54 6.37
C GLU A 361 -5.29 6.36 4.86
N HIS A 362 -6.28 5.76 4.19
CA HIS A 362 -6.32 5.73 2.73
C HIS A 362 -6.28 7.15 2.12
N ALA A 363 -7.05 8.07 2.68
CA ALA A 363 -7.08 9.46 2.25
C ALA A 363 -5.71 10.13 2.42
N LYS A 364 -5.07 9.96 3.58
CA LYS A 364 -3.73 10.48 3.85
C LYS A 364 -2.71 9.96 2.83
N GLU A 365 -2.69 8.67 2.54
CA GLU A 365 -1.76 8.12 1.55
C GLU A 365 -2.02 8.66 0.14
N LEU A 366 -3.27 8.90 -0.27
CA LEU A 366 -3.57 9.54 -1.56
C LEU A 366 -2.97 10.94 -1.69
N THR A 367 -2.84 11.69 -0.59
CA THR A 367 -2.16 13.01 -0.60
C THR A 367 -0.63 12.91 -0.71
N GLN A 368 -0.06 11.76 -0.36
CA GLN A 368 1.39 11.54 -0.27
C GLN A 368 1.95 10.77 -1.48
N GLY A 369 1.17 10.61 -2.54
CA GLY A 369 1.58 9.87 -3.73
C GLY A 369 1.07 8.42 -3.76
N GLY A 370 0.10 8.07 -2.92
CA GLY A 370 -0.60 6.79 -2.96
C GLY A 370 0.20 5.58 -2.45
N GLU A 371 -0.53 4.55 -2.04
CA GLU A 371 0.00 3.29 -1.52
C GLU A 371 -0.72 2.13 -2.23
N LEU A 372 -0.04 0.98 -2.42
CA LEU A 372 -0.62 -0.17 -3.13
C LEU A 372 -1.93 -0.61 -2.46
N LEU A 373 -1.98 -0.69 -1.13
CA LEU A 373 -3.18 -1.04 -0.37
C LEU A 373 -4.36 -0.11 -0.70
N THR A 374 -4.10 1.18 -0.85
CA THR A 374 -5.12 2.16 -1.22
C THR A 374 -5.60 1.97 -2.66
N HIS A 375 -4.72 1.59 -3.59
CA HIS A 375 -5.14 1.27 -4.96
C HIS A 375 -5.98 0.00 -5.01
N VAL A 376 -5.66 -1.02 -4.19
CA VAL A 376 -6.49 -2.22 -4.04
C VAL A 376 -7.86 -1.85 -3.50
N TRP A 377 -7.94 -1.04 -2.44
CA TRP A 377 -9.21 -0.55 -1.89
C TRP A 377 -10.06 0.18 -2.94
N LEU A 378 -9.47 1.08 -3.72
CA LEU A 378 -10.16 1.79 -4.80
C LEU A 378 -10.62 0.86 -5.93
N LEU A 379 -9.81 -0.16 -6.27
CA LEU A 379 -10.18 -1.15 -7.27
C LEU A 379 -11.34 -2.03 -6.78
N MET A 380 -11.35 -2.39 -5.50
CA MET A 380 -12.48 -3.07 -4.87
C MET A 380 -13.74 -2.23 -4.92
N ALA A 381 -13.63 -0.92 -4.65
CA ALA A 381 -14.76 0.01 -4.77
C ALA A 381 -15.29 0.10 -6.20
N HIS A 382 -14.40 0.12 -7.20
CA HIS A 382 -14.78 0.09 -8.62
C HIS A 382 -15.57 -1.16 -8.99
N PHE A 383 -15.23 -2.30 -8.40
CA PHE A 383 -15.93 -3.57 -8.59
C PHE A 383 -17.17 -3.76 -7.68
N GLY A 384 -17.52 -2.79 -6.85
CA GLY A 384 -18.67 -2.88 -5.93
C GLY A 384 -18.45 -3.81 -4.73
N ILE A 385 -17.20 -4.13 -4.39
CA ILE A 385 -16.82 -5.10 -3.35
C ILE A 385 -16.70 -4.45 -1.95
N THR A 386 -16.64 -3.12 -1.88
CA THR A 386 -16.42 -2.42 -0.59
C THR A 386 -17.73 -2.15 0.15
N GLU A 387 -17.77 -2.52 1.44
CA GLU A 387 -18.89 -2.28 2.36
C GLU A 387 -19.28 -0.78 2.48
N HIS A 388 -18.30 0.12 2.31
CA HIS A 388 -18.44 1.54 2.66
C HIS A 388 -18.89 2.46 1.52
N VAL A 389 -19.17 1.95 0.32
CA VAL A 389 -19.64 2.77 -0.82
C VAL A 389 -21.16 2.98 -0.82
N TYR A 390 -21.90 2.25 0.02
CA TYR A 390 -23.37 2.27 0.05
C TYR A 390 -23.99 2.89 1.30
N GLN A 391 -23.19 3.54 2.15
CA GLN A 391 -23.69 4.32 3.29
C GLN A 391 -23.36 5.79 3.07
N ASP A 392 -24.10 6.42 2.16
CA ASP A 392 -24.45 7.84 2.16
C ASP A 392 -25.74 8.05 1.35
#